data_AF-A0A3D5D9J8-F1
#
_entry.id   AF-A0A3D5D9J8-F1
#
_cell.length_a   1.000
_cell.length_b   1.000
_cell.length_c   1.000
_cell.angle_alpha   90.00
_cell.angle_beta   90.00
_cell.angle_gamma   90.00
#
_symmetry.space_group_name_H-M   'P 1'
#
loop_
_entity.id
_entity.type
_entity.pdbx_description
1 polymer ?
#
loop_
_entity_poly.entity_id
_entity_poly.type
_entity_poly.pdbx_seq_one_letter_code
_entity_poly.pdbx_strand_id
1 'polypeptide(L)' 'MAEDWYRIENEAEIPSPALLVYPDRVLRNLQRMVEIIGDVTRLRPHVKTHKLPEIVGMHISQGITQFKCATIAEAEMVA' A
#
# COMPACT_ATOMS: atom_id res chain seq x y z
N MET A 1 -14.22 25.69 2.29
CA MET A 1 -13.36 24.97 1.32
C MET A 1 -13.16 23.58 1.89
N ALA A 2 -13.20 22.53 1.07
CA ALA A 2 -12.89 21.19 1.57
C ALA A 2 -11.45 21.20 2.11
N GLU A 3 -11.26 20.68 3.30
CA GLU A 3 -9.95 20.60 3.95
C GLU A 3 -8.99 19.76 3.09
N ASP A 4 -7.74 20.20 2.99
CA ASP A 4 -6.72 19.54 2.17
C ASP A 4 -6.43 18.15 2.77
N TRP A 5 -6.84 17.07 2.09
CA TRP A 5 -6.76 15.68 2.57
C TRP A 5 -5.35 15.19 2.97
N TYR A 6 -4.31 15.92 2.55
CA TYR A 6 -2.91 15.58 2.78
C TYR A 6 -2.29 16.36 3.95
N ARG A 7 -3.05 17.24 4.62
CA ARG A 7 -2.55 17.93 5.81
C ARG A 7 -2.53 16.96 7.00
N ILE A 8 -1.47 17.07 7.77
CA ILE A 8 -1.24 16.33 9.01
C ILE A 8 -1.32 17.32 10.17
N GLU A 9 -2.10 17.00 11.20
CA GLU A 9 -2.39 17.95 12.30
C GLU A 9 -1.13 18.30 13.12
N ASN A 10 -0.21 17.34 13.26
CA ASN A 10 1.01 17.48 14.06
C ASN A 10 2.28 17.60 13.21
N GLU A 11 2.23 18.31 12.08
CA GLU A 11 3.37 18.46 11.16
C GLU A 11 4.68 18.89 11.83
N ALA A 12 4.60 19.76 12.84
CA ALA A 12 5.76 20.26 13.58
C ALA A 12 6.48 19.18 14.41
N GLU A 13 5.82 18.05 14.70
CA GLU A 13 6.39 16.93 15.45
C GLU A 13 7.08 15.90 14.55
N ILE A 14 6.87 15.97 13.22
CA ILE A 14 7.44 15.02 12.27
C ILE A 14 8.77 15.57 11.72
N PRO A 15 9.92 14.97 12.06
CA PRO A 15 11.20 15.44 11.58
C PRO A 15 11.31 15.25 10.06
N SER A 16 11.58 16.33 9.35
CA SER A 16 11.81 16.31 7.91
C SER A 16 13.28 16.00 7.57
N PRO A 17 13.57 15.26 6.48
CA PRO A 17 12.61 14.69 5.53
C PRO A 17 11.97 13.39 6.02
N ALA A 18 10.66 13.27 5.83
CA ALA A 18 9.90 12.05 6.10
C ALA A 18 9.04 11.67 4.89
N LEU A 19 8.96 10.37 4.59
CA LEU A 19 8.01 9.84 3.62
C LEU A 19 6.71 9.51 4.34
N LEU A 20 5.63 10.17 3.94
CA LEU A 20 4.30 9.94 4.50
C LEU A 20 3.50 8.99 3.62
N VAL A 21 2.85 8.01 4.25
CA VAL A 21 1.91 7.09 3.62
C VAL A 21 0.55 7.31 4.27
N TYR A 22 -0.49 7.49 3.46
CA TYR A 22 -1.87 7.68 3.92
C TYR A 22 -2.65 6.37 3.77
N PRO A 23 -2.91 5.62 4.86
CA PRO A 23 -3.51 4.28 4.77
C PRO A 23 -4.87 4.28 4.05
N ASP A 24 -5.72 5.29 4.29
CA ASP A 24 -7.02 5.38 3.62
C ASP A 24 -6.90 5.53 2.09
N ARG A 25 -5.84 6.23 1.64
CA ARG A 25 -5.55 6.37 0.20
C ARG A 25 -5.02 5.07 -0.38
N VAL A 26 -4.14 4.37 0.35
CA VAL A 26 -3.66 3.04 -0.04
C VAL A 26 -4.84 2.09 -0.18
N LEU A 27 -5.72 2.02 0.82
CA LEU A 27 -6.90 1.16 0.81
C LEU A 27 -7.82 1.45 -0.38
N ARG A 28 -8.11 2.72 -0.65
CA ARG A 28 -8.91 3.13 -1.83
C ARG A 28 -8.26 2.69 -3.14
N ASN A 29 -6.94 2.79 -3.27
CA ASN A 29 -6.22 2.34 -4.46
C ASN A 29 -6.30 0.83 -4.62
N LEU A 30 -6.19 0.06 -3.53
CA LEU A 30 -6.32 -1.39 -3.54
C LEU A 30 -7.74 -1.83 -3.94
N GLN A 31 -8.77 -1.23 -3.34
CA GLN A 31 -10.17 -1.47 -3.70
C GLN A 31 -10.40 -1.22 -5.20
N ARG A 32 -9.88 -0.09 -5.71
CA ARG A 32 -10.01 0.24 -7.12
C ARG A 32 -9.30 -0.78 -8.02
N MET A 33 -8.13 -1.29 -7.61
CA MET A 33 -7.42 -2.33 -8.35
C MET A 33 -8.22 -3.64 -8.40
N VAL A 34 -8.87 -4.02 -7.29
CA VAL A 34 -9.76 -5.20 -7.21
C VAL A 34 -11.00 -5.03 -8.09
N GLU A 35 -11.63 -3.85 -8.08
CA GLU A 35 -12.76 -3.53 -8.96
C GLU A 35 -12.40 -3.67 -10.45
N ILE A 36 -11.21 -3.19 -10.85
CA ILE A 36 -10.77 -3.19 -12.25
C ILE A 36 -10.54 -4.62 -12.78
N ILE A 37 -9.98 -5.52 -11.97
CA ILE A 37 -9.62 -6.86 -12.44
C ILE A 37 -10.84 -7.80 -12.50
N GLY A 38 -11.87 -7.55 -11.69
CA GLY A 38 -13.05 -8.40 -11.51
C GLY A 38 -12.79 -9.70 -10.73
N ASP A 39 -11.63 -10.33 -10.94
CA ASP A 39 -11.18 -11.52 -10.20
C ASP A 39 -9.81 -11.27 -9.54
N VAL A 40 -9.81 -11.17 -8.22
CA VAL A 40 -8.62 -10.86 -7.40
C VAL A 40 -7.52 -11.92 -7.53
N THR A 41 -7.86 -13.18 -7.86
CA THR A 41 -6.88 -14.27 -7.99
C THR A 41 -5.93 -14.06 -9.18
N ARG A 42 -6.28 -13.17 -10.10
CA ARG A 42 -5.45 -12.77 -11.25
C ARG A 42 -4.46 -11.65 -10.92
N LEU A 43 -4.60 -10.99 -9.76
CA LEU A 43 -3.71 -9.90 -9.37
C LEU A 43 -2.37 -10.43 -8.81
N ARG A 44 -1.28 -9.86 -9.32
CA ARG A 44 0.10 -10.08 -8.86
C ARG A 44 0.81 -8.74 -8.69
N PRO A 45 0.37 -7.86 -7.78
CA PRO A 45 1.01 -6.58 -7.58
C PRO A 45 2.47 -6.75 -7.19
N HIS A 46 3.28 -5.78 -7.58
CA HIS A 46 4.71 -5.82 -7.35
C HIS A 46 5.07 -5.03 -6.10
N VAL A 47 5.73 -5.67 -5.13
CA VAL A 47 6.02 -5.06 -3.82
C VAL A 47 7.20 -4.11 -3.82
N LYS A 48 7.96 -4.03 -4.93
CA LYS A 48 9.16 -3.19 -5.05
C LYS A 48 8.90 -1.71 -4.81
N THR A 49 7.65 -1.26 -4.97
CA THR A 49 7.24 0.13 -4.81
C THR A 49 7.31 0.56 -3.35
N HIS A 50 6.83 -0.28 -2.43
CA HIS A 50 6.71 0.10 -1.03
C HIS A 50 7.67 -0.67 -0.13
N LYS A 51 7.88 -1.98 -0.36
CA LYS A 51 8.74 -2.82 0.50
C LYS A 51 8.38 -2.72 2.00
N LEU A 52 7.08 -2.63 2.28
CA LEU A 52 6.50 -2.48 3.62
C LEU A 52 5.52 -3.62 3.90
N PRO A 53 5.77 -4.48 4.91
CA PRO A 53 4.85 -5.55 5.33
C PRO A 53 3.45 -5.06 5.69
N GLU A 54 3.33 -3.85 6.24
CA GLU A 54 2.05 -3.25 6.62
C GLU A 54 1.15 -3.07 5.41
N ILE A 55 1.70 -2.62 4.28
CA ILE A 55 0.96 -2.48 3.03
C ILE A 55 0.67 -3.85 2.41
N VAL A 56 1.57 -4.83 2.57
CA VAL A 56 1.27 -6.24 2.18
C VAL A 56 0.07 -6.77 2.98
N GLY A 57 0.00 -6.50 4.28
CA GLY A 57 -1.16 -6.82 5.11
C GLY A 57 -2.45 -6.18 4.59
N MET A 58 -2.37 -4.92 4.13
CA MET A 58 -3.50 -4.26 3.48
C MET A 58 -3.89 -4.95 2.17
N HIS A 59 -2.95 -5.37 1.32
CA HIS A 59 -3.24 -6.18 0.13
C HIS A 59 -3.98 -7.47 0.48
N ILE A 60 -3.50 -8.20 1.50
CA ILE A 60 -4.09 -9.47 1.96
C ILE A 60 -5.51 -9.23 2.48
N SER A 61 -5.76 -8.13 3.20
CA SER A 61 -7.11 -7.76 3.66
C SER A 61 -8.11 -7.55 2.52
N GLN A 62 -7.63 -7.24 1.31
CA GLN A 62 -8.43 -7.09 0.09
C GLN A 62 -8.48 -8.38 -0.74
N GLY A 63 -8.02 -9.51 -0.20
CA GLY A 63 -8.00 -10.81 -0.86
C GLY A 63 -6.83 -11.03 -1.82
N ILE A 64 -5.85 -10.13 -1.88
CA ILE A 64 -4.68 -10.25 -2.75
C ILE A 64 -3.59 -11.01 -2.00
N THR A 65 -3.34 -12.25 -2.39
CA THR A 65 -2.42 -13.16 -1.68
C THR A 65 -1.18 -13.54 -2.48
N GLN A 66 -0.97 -12.91 -3.64
CA GLN A 66 0.07 -13.33 -4.57
C GLN A 66 0.81 -12.09 -5.09
N PHE A 67 2.14 -12.10 -4.99
CA PHE A 67 2.97 -10.91 -5.17
C PHE A 67 4.13 -11.16 -6.14
N LYS A 68 4.58 -10.09 -6.81
CA LYS A 68 5.87 -10.06 -7.50
C LYS A 68 6.90 -9.32 -6.65
N CYS A 69 8.11 -9.83 -6.58
CA CYS A 69 9.25 -9.25 -5.89
C CYS A 69 10.44 -9.11 -6.84
N ALA A 70 11.38 -8.22 -6.50
CA ALA A 70 12.60 -7.98 -7.26
C ALA A 70 13.83 -8.62 -6.60
N THR A 71 13.74 -9.02 -5.33
CA THR A 71 14.83 -9.64 -4.56
C THR A 71 14.31 -10.77 -3.68
N ILE A 72 15.21 -11.63 -3.19
CA ILE A 72 14.87 -12.71 -2.24
C ILE A 72 14.37 -12.12 -0.92
N ALA A 73 14.98 -11.06 -0.40
CA ALA A 73 14.53 -10.40 0.82
C ALA A 73 13.09 -9.85 0.70
N GLU A 74 12.72 -9.33 -0.48
CA GLU A 74 11.32 -8.93 -0.75
C GLU A 74 10.38 -10.14 -0.84
N ALA A 75 10.86 -11.29 -1.31
CA ALA A 75 10.09 -12.54 -1.32
C ALA A 75 9.84 -13.06 0.10
N GLU A 76 10.87 -13.02 0.96
CA GLU A 76 10.77 -13.39 2.37
C GLU A 76 9.80 -12.48 3.14
N MET A 77 9.79 -11.19 2.83
CA MET A 77 8.87 -10.20 3.42
C MET A 77 7.40 -10.51 3.14
N VAL A 78 7.08 -11.19 2.04
CA VAL A 78 5.69 -11.50 1.61
C VAL A 78 5.31 -12.96 1.76
N ALA A 79 6.18 -13.79 2.36
CA ALA A 79 6.00 -15.22 2.53
C ALA A 79 5.00 -15.56 3.65
#